data_AF-A0A5E7IXM6-F1
#
_entry.id   AF-A0A5E7IXM6-F1
#
_cell.length_a   1.000
_cell.length_b   1.000
_cell.length_c   1.000
_cell.angle_alpha   90.00
_cell.angle_beta   90.00
_cell.angle_gamma   90.00
#
_symmetry.space_group_name_H-M   'P 1'
#
loop_
_entity.id
_entity.type
_entity.pdbx_description
1 polymer ?
#
loop_
_entity_poly.entity_id
_entity_poly.type
_entity_poly.pdbx_seq_one_letter_code
_entity_poly.pdbx_strand_id
1 'polypeptide(L)'
;MAHAECLQRILAEPLSYLHPQRLSLPSRFDGAEARSLLDRMLLEGLDLQGPWPATPLSAMGTLWIDHWRELPYIARLIGAYCLMPDLAQGAALLRLPLSLRRFAGYRLGTRRGASIEGSSDPLEQVEAAGLNALWSWREQVPPMLLERLILQFSEPVISLSRQWPITEPDPALFFLAVQHARRYPNPD
;
A
#
# COMPACT_ATOMS: atom_id res chain seq x y z
N MET A 1 -18.71 -8.37 -9.13
CA MET A 1 -18.69 -6.94 -9.52
C MET A 1 -17.77 -6.83 -10.71
N ALA A 2 -18.12 -6.02 -11.70
CA ALA A 2 -17.24 -5.81 -12.85
C ALA A 2 -16.03 -4.97 -12.39
N HIS A 3 -14.81 -5.26 -12.87
CA HIS A 3 -13.61 -4.50 -12.49
C HIS A 3 -13.75 -2.99 -12.72
N ALA A 4 -14.56 -2.58 -13.70
CA ALA A 4 -14.91 -1.18 -13.95
C ALA A 4 -15.68 -0.53 -12.79
N GLU A 5 -16.61 -1.25 -12.15
CA GLU A 5 -17.34 -0.76 -10.97
C GLU A 5 -16.40 -0.62 -9.77
N CYS A 6 -15.55 -1.62 -9.54
CA CYS A 6 -14.56 -1.58 -8.47
C CYS A 6 -13.57 -0.41 -8.67
N LEU A 7 -13.08 -0.22 -9.90
CA LEU A 7 -12.23 0.91 -10.26
C LEU A 7 -12.95 2.24 -10.00
N GLN A 8 -14.19 2.39 -10.46
CA GLN A 8 -14.96 3.61 -10.24
C GLN A 8 -15.10 3.94 -8.75
N ARG A 9 -15.35 2.92 -7.92
CA ARG A 9 -15.42 3.09 -6.46
C ARG A 9 -14.07 3.49 -5.86
N ILE A 10 -12.97 2.87 -6.29
CA ILE A 10 -11.62 3.27 -5.84
C ILE A 10 -11.37 4.74 -6.14
N LEU A 11 -11.75 5.19 -7.34
CA LEU A 11 -11.48 6.57 -7.77
C LEU A 11 -12.42 7.59 -7.12
N ALA A 12 -13.65 7.19 -6.78
CA ALA A 12 -14.71 8.08 -6.27
C ALA A 12 -14.86 8.08 -4.74
N GLU A 13 -14.45 7.03 -4.03
CA GLU A 13 -14.73 6.82 -2.60
C GLU A 13 -13.44 6.67 -1.75
N PRO A 14 -12.52 7.66 -1.74
CA PRO A 14 -11.26 7.57 -1.00
C PRO A 14 -11.42 7.34 0.51
N LEU A 15 -12.49 7.81 1.14
CA LEU A 15 -12.75 7.59 2.57
C LEU A 15 -12.98 6.12 2.93
N SER A 16 -13.12 5.22 1.96
CA SER A 16 -13.24 3.77 2.20
C SER A 16 -11.88 3.10 2.47
N TYR A 17 -10.77 3.74 2.08
CA TYR A 17 -9.41 3.21 2.19
C TYR A 17 -8.38 4.22 2.70
N LEU A 18 -8.78 5.48 2.94
CA LEU A 18 -7.92 6.53 3.46
C LEU A 18 -7.31 6.11 4.81
N HIS A 19 -6.01 6.33 4.96
CA HIS A 19 -5.31 6.03 6.21
C HIS A 19 -5.87 6.88 7.37
N PRO A 20 -6.15 6.29 8.55
CA PRO A 20 -6.83 6.99 9.65
C PRO A 20 -6.06 8.19 10.22
N GLN A 21 -4.72 8.18 10.11
CA GLN A 21 -3.89 9.33 10.52
C GLN A 21 -4.00 10.53 9.58
N ARG A 22 -4.50 10.35 8.34
CA ARG A 22 -4.69 11.47 7.39
C ARG A 22 -5.96 12.26 7.69
N LEU A 23 -7.01 11.58 8.13
CA LEU A 23 -8.29 12.20 8.47
C LEU A 23 -9.04 11.33 9.46
N SER A 24 -9.31 11.90 10.64
CA SER A 24 -10.23 11.29 11.61
C SER A 24 -11.61 11.91 11.43
N LEU A 25 -12.57 11.09 11.01
CA LEU A 25 -13.96 11.53 10.83
C LEU A 25 -14.75 11.36 12.14
N PRO A 26 -15.38 12.42 12.65
CA PRO A 26 -16.34 12.29 13.74
C PRO A 26 -17.54 11.42 13.31
N SER A 27 -18.04 10.56 14.20
CA SER A 27 -19.14 9.60 13.94
C SER A 27 -20.43 10.24 13.39
N ARG A 28 -20.65 11.52 13.65
CA ARG A 28 -21.77 12.30 13.06
C ARG A 28 -21.73 12.39 11.52
N PHE A 29 -20.62 12.02 10.89
CA PHE A 29 -20.43 12.02 9.43
C PHE A 29 -20.48 10.62 8.81
N ASP A 30 -20.96 9.60 9.52
CA ASP A 30 -21.03 8.22 9.01
C ASP A 30 -22.16 8.00 7.98
N GLY A 31 -23.05 8.97 7.78
CA GLY A 31 -24.13 8.90 6.79
C GLY A 31 -23.63 8.90 5.35
N ALA A 32 -24.28 8.13 4.47
CA ALA A 32 -23.85 7.95 3.07
C ALA A 32 -23.73 9.26 2.29
N GLU A 33 -24.67 10.20 2.46
CA GLU A 33 -24.64 11.51 1.82
C GLU A 33 -23.45 12.37 2.31
N ALA A 34 -23.22 12.38 3.63
CA ALA A 34 -22.10 13.09 4.23
C ALA A 34 -20.77 12.54 3.74
N ARG A 35 -20.62 11.21 3.70
CA ARG A 35 -19.43 10.53 3.16
C ARG A 35 -19.20 10.88 1.69
N SER A 36 -20.23 10.79 0.85
CA SER A 36 -20.11 11.15 -0.58
C SER A 36 -19.73 12.62 -0.80
N LEU A 37 -20.22 13.54 0.03
CA LEU A 37 -19.78 14.94 -0.01
C LEU A 37 -18.31 15.07 0.39
N LEU A 38 -17.90 14.43 1.47
CA LEU A 38 -16.53 14.48 1.96
C LEU A 38 -15.53 13.82 0.99
N ASP A 39 -15.90 12.71 0.36
CA ASP A 39 -15.12 12.08 -0.71
C ASP A 39 -14.86 13.06 -1.85
N ARG A 40 -15.89 13.78 -2.31
CA ARG A 40 -15.75 14.82 -3.34
C ARG A 40 -14.86 15.98 -2.90
N MET A 41 -15.05 16.48 -1.68
CA MET A 41 -14.22 17.56 -1.12
C MET A 41 -12.75 17.15 -1.01
N LEU A 42 -12.48 15.90 -0.60
CA LEU A 42 -11.13 15.36 -0.52
C LEU A 42 -10.49 15.28 -1.90
N LEU A 43 -11.21 14.75 -2.89
CA LEU A 43 -10.72 14.67 -4.26
C LEU A 43 -10.47 16.07 -4.87
N GLU A 44 -11.31 17.06 -4.54
CA GLU A 44 -11.13 18.45 -4.96
C GLU A 44 -9.85 19.05 -4.38
N GLY A 45 -9.69 18.95 -3.05
CA GLY A 45 -8.55 19.53 -2.34
C GLY A 45 -7.21 18.89 -2.70
N LEU A 46 -7.21 17.68 -3.28
CA LEU A 46 -6.02 16.96 -3.71
C LEU A 46 -5.76 17.05 -5.23
N ASP A 47 -6.59 17.79 -5.98
CA ASP A 47 -6.55 17.84 -7.45
C ASP A 47 -6.58 16.44 -8.11
N LEU A 48 -7.34 15.53 -7.50
CA LEU A 48 -7.54 14.17 -7.99
C LEU A 48 -8.86 14.02 -8.76
N GLN A 49 -9.59 15.12 -8.96
CA GLN A 49 -10.81 15.12 -9.75
C GLN A 49 -10.52 14.97 -11.25
N GLY A 50 -11.51 14.50 -11.99
CA GLY A 50 -11.48 14.55 -13.44
C GLY A 50 -12.36 13.49 -14.09
N PRO A 51 -12.57 13.58 -15.41
CA PRO A 51 -13.03 12.43 -16.16
C PRO A 51 -11.89 11.40 -16.15
N TRP A 52 -12.07 10.31 -15.40
CA TRP A 52 -11.11 9.21 -15.42
C TRP A 52 -11.18 8.51 -16.77
N PRO A 53 -10.09 8.47 -17.55
CA PRO A 53 -10.13 7.88 -18.88
C PRO A 53 -10.44 6.38 -18.75
N ALA A 54 -11.23 5.86 -19.69
CA ALA A 54 -11.40 4.42 -19.89
C ALA A 54 -10.05 3.82 -20.33
N THR A 55 -9.16 3.63 -19.37
CA THR A 55 -7.81 3.12 -19.60
C THR A 55 -7.90 1.59 -19.60
N PRO A 56 -7.39 0.90 -20.64
CA PRO A 56 -7.34 -0.55 -20.61
C PRO A 56 -6.52 -1.00 -19.40
N LEU A 57 -7.13 -1.84 -18.56
CA LEU A 57 -6.47 -2.37 -17.37
C LEU A 57 -5.50 -3.48 -17.78
N SER A 58 -4.25 -3.36 -17.34
CA SER A 58 -3.30 -4.46 -17.41
C SER A 58 -3.73 -5.58 -16.44
N ALA A 59 -3.12 -6.78 -16.59
CA ALA A 59 -3.35 -7.87 -15.63
C ALA A 59 -2.95 -7.45 -14.20
N MET A 60 -1.87 -6.68 -14.04
CA MET A 60 -1.44 -6.16 -12.74
C MET A 60 -2.40 -5.10 -12.19
N GLY A 61 -2.88 -4.19 -13.05
CA GLY A 61 -3.87 -3.19 -12.66
C GLY A 61 -5.18 -3.84 -12.18
N THR A 62 -5.62 -4.91 -12.87
CA THR A 62 -6.78 -5.71 -12.47
C THR A 62 -6.56 -6.35 -11.10
N LEU A 63 -5.40 -6.98 -10.90
CA LEU A 63 -5.04 -7.62 -9.63
C LEU A 63 -4.96 -6.62 -8.47
N TRP A 64 -4.47 -5.40 -8.71
CA TRP A 64 -4.47 -4.33 -7.71
C TRP A 64 -5.89 -3.88 -7.34
N ILE A 65 -6.81 -3.82 -8.30
CA ILE A 65 -8.21 -3.49 -8.03
C ILE A 65 -8.85 -4.57 -7.16
N ASP A 66 -8.60 -5.85 -7.45
CA ASP A 66 -9.13 -6.97 -6.68
C ASP A 66 -8.64 -6.98 -5.23
N HIS A 67 -7.39 -6.56 -5.02
CA HIS A 67 -6.73 -6.54 -3.70
C HIS A 67 -6.59 -5.13 -3.13
N TRP A 68 -7.36 -4.15 -3.62
CA TRP A 68 -7.10 -2.73 -3.36
C TRP A 68 -6.95 -2.39 -1.87
N ARG A 69 -7.87 -2.88 -1.04
CA ARG A 69 -7.88 -2.65 0.41
C ARG A 69 -6.82 -3.45 1.16
N GLU A 70 -6.29 -4.50 0.55
CA GLU A 70 -5.25 -5.36 1.12
C GLU A 70 -3.84 -4.84 0.77
N LEU A 71 -3.72 -3.91 -0.19
CA LEU A 71 -2.43 -3.37 -0.64
C LEU A 71 -1.54 -2.84 0.50
N PRO A 72 -2.04 -2.17 1.56
CA PRO A 72 -1.20 -1.77 2.69
C PRO A 72 -0.64 -2.95 3.48
N TYR A 73 -1.40 -4.03 3.61
CA TYR A 73 -0.90 -5.25 4.25
C TYR A 73 0.08 -6.00 3.34
N ILE A 74 -0.22 -6.11 2.05
CA ILE A 74 0.70 -6.67 1.05
C ILE A 74 2.02 -5.89 1.04
N ALA A 75 1.97 -4.56 1.07
CA ALA A 75 3.14 -3.69 1.20
C ALA A 75 3.95 -4.04 2.45
N ARG A 76 3.32 -4.15 3.62
CA ARG A 76 4.02 -4.54 4.87
C ARG A 76 4.73 -5.89 4.76
N LEU A 77 4.11 -6.88 4.11
CA LEU A 77 4.74 -8.20 3.89
C LEU A 77 5.98 -8.07 2.99
N ILE A 78 5.84 -7.36 1.87
CA ILE A 78 6.94 -7.11 0.92
C ILE A 78 8.09 -6.35 1.60
N GLY A 79 7.78 -5.25 2.30
CA GLY A 79 8.76 -4.45 3.01
C GLY A 79 9.48 -5.21 4.11
N ALA A 80 8.75 -6.03 4.89
CA ALA A 80 9.35 -6.88 5.92
C ALA A 80 10.31 -7.91 5.31
N TYR A 81 9.99 -8.46 4.14
CA TYR A 81 10.90 -9.35 3.41
C TYR A 81 12.15 -8.62 2.92
N CYS A 82 11.99 -7.44 2.31
CA CYS A 82 13.10 -6.64 1.77
C CYS A 82 14.07 -6.19 2.86
N LEU A 83 13.54 -5.68 3.99
CA LEU A 83 14.34 -5.14 5.10
C LEU A 83 14.80 -6.20 6.10
N MET A 84 14.40 -7.47 5.95
CA MET A 84 14.72 -8.51 6.93
C MET A 84 16.21 -8.57 7.31
N PRO A 85 17.19 -8.53 6.38
CA PRO A 85 18.60 -8.59 6.74
C PRO A 85 19.01 -7.47 7.72
N ASP A 86 18.57 -6.25 7.44
CA ASP A 86 18.90 -5.06 8.23
C ASP A 86 18.13 -5.06 9.56
N LEU A 87 16.86 -5.46 9.55
CA LEU A 87 16.04 -5.58 10.76
C LEU A 87 16.54 -6.68 11.71
N ALA A 88 17.13 -7.75 11.17
CA ALA A 88 17.75 -8.80 11.98
C ALA A 88 19.01 -8.29 12.68
N GLN A 89 19.76 -7.40 12.02
CA GLN A 89 20.92 -6.73 12.58
C GLN A 89 20.49 -5.69 13.62
N GLY A 90 20.48 -6.09 14.89
CA GLY A 90 20.05 -5.23 16.01
C GLY A 90 18.67 -5.58 16.58
N ALA A 91 18.12 -6.75 16.23
CA ALA A 91 16.89 -7.29 16.79
C ALA A 91 15.63 -6.42 16.60
N ALA A 92 15.67 -5.42 15.70
CA ALA A 92 14.51 -4.59 15.34
C ALA A 92 13.37 -5.45 14.75
N LEU A 93 13.70 -6.58 14.13
CA LEU A 93 12.74 -7.59 13.67
C LEU A 93 11.78 -8.03 14.79
N LEU A 94 12.24 -8.13 16.05
CA LEU A 94 11.42 -8.56 17.19
C LEU A 94 10.32 -7.55 17.55
N ARG A 95 10.45 -6.29 17.11
CA ARG A 95 9.44 -5.24 17.28
C ARG A 95 8.30 -5.33 16.26
N LEU A 96 8.44 -6.17 15.23
CA LEU A 96 7.38 -6.37 14.25
C LEU A 96 6.33 -7.39 14.71
N PRO A 97 5.07 -7.24 14.25
CA PRO A 97 4.05 -8.26 14.37
C PRO A 97 4.53 -9.64 13.91
N LEU A 98 4.04 -10.70 14.56
CA LEU A 98 4.48 -12.07 14.32
C LEU A 98 4.20 -12.52 12.87
N SER A 99 3.09 -12.09 12.30
CA SER A 99 2.71 -12.28 10.90
C SER A 99 3.81 -11.81 9.93
N LEU A 100 4.28 -10.58 10.10
CA LEU A 100 5.34 -9.99 9.28
C LEU A 100 6.68 -10.70 9.47
N ARG A 101 7.02 -11.04 10.71
CA ARG A 101 8.24 -11.82 11.01
C ARG A 101 8.25 -13.18 10.33
N ARG A 102 7.12 -13.90 10.36
CA ARG A 102 6.96 -15.21 9.71
C ARG A 102 7.14 -15.08 8.20
N PHE A 103 6.50 -14.08 7.59
CA PHE A 103 6.63 -13.84 6.16
C PHE A 103 8.07 -13.46 5.75
N ALA A 104 8.71 -12.57 6.51
CA ALA A 104 10.11 -12.18 6.29
C ALA A 104 11.10 -13.35 6.37
N GLY A 105 10.70 -14.45 7.03
CA GLY A 105 11.47 -15.70 7.10
C GLY A 105 11.48 -16.52 5.81
N TYR A 106 10.59 -16.27 4.84
CA TYR A 106 10.61 -16.98 3.56
C TYR A 106 11.92 -16.72 2.79
N ARG A 107 12.37 -17.73 2.04
CA ARG A 107 13.57 -17.66 1.19
C ARG A 107 13.15 -17.73 -0.27
N LEU A 108 13.05 -16.57 -0.92
CA LEU A 108 12.64 -16.47 -2.33
C LEU A 108 13.80 -16.16 -3.27
N GLY A 109 15.00 -15.92 -2.74
CA GLY A 109 16.20 -15.60 -3.51
C GLY A 109 17.00 -14.48 -2.86
N THR A 110 17.81 -13.80 -3.67
CA THR A 110 18.61 -12.65 -3.23
C THR A 110 17.70 -11.50 -2.83
N ARG A 111 17.90 -10.99 -1.62
CA ARG A 111 17.17 -9.82 -1.12
C ARG A 111 17.93 -8.57 -1.52
N ARG A 112 17.25 -7.62 -2.16
CA ARG A 112 17.80 -6.28 -2.37
C ARG A 112 17.50 -5.50 -1.09
N GLY A 113 18.52 -5.32 -0.25
CA GLY A 113 18.39 -4.53 0.97
C GLY A 113 18.28 -3.05 0.63
N ALA A 114 17.27 -2.38 1.18
CA ALA A 114 17.23 -0.93 1.25
C ALA A 114 17.91 -0.54 2.56
N SER A 115 19.03 0.19 2.50
CA SER A 115 19.74 0.61 3.70
C SER A 115 18.83 1.48 4.56
N ILE A 116 18.65 1.05 5.81
CA ILE A 116 17.90 1.78 6.82
C ILE A 116 18.84 2.85 7.39
N GLU A 117 18.67 4.10 6.97
CA GLU A 117 19.31 5.24 7.62
C GLU A 117 18.31 5.92 8.56
N GLY A 118 18.58 5.90 9.87
CA GLY A 118 17.87 6.70 10.87
C GLY A 118 17.10 5.93 11.94
N SER A 119 16.70 6.66 12.99
CA SER A 119 15.99 6.17 14.19
C SER A 119 14.47 6.16 14.02
N SER A 120 13.95 5.69 12.88
CA SER A 120 12.50 5.62 12.63
C SER A 120 11.88 4.35 13.24
N ASP A 121 10.57 4.34 13.46
CA ASP A 121 9.85 3.14 13.91
C ASP A 121 9.99 2.00 12.88
N PRO A 122 10.42 0.78 13.27
CA PRO A 122 10.62 -0.32 12.32
C PRO A 122 9.39 -0.66 11.48
N LEU A 123 8.18 -0.44 12.01
CA LEU A 123 6.96 -0.68 11.25
C LEU A 123 6.80 0.35 10.12
N GLU A 124 7.03 1.64 10.38
CA GLU A 124 6.98 2.68 9.35
C GLU A 124 8.03 2.44 8.25
N GLN A 125 9.22 1.96 8.61
CA GLN A 125 10.26 1.59 7.63
C GLN A 125 9.80 0.44 6.74
N VAL A 126 9.18 -0.59 7.33
CA VAL A 126 8.60 -1.71 6.59
C VAL A 126 7.49 -1.25 5.65
N GLU A 127 6.58 -0.40 6.13
CA GLU A 127 5.51 0.16 5.31
C GLU A 127 6.06 0.99 4.15
N ALA A 128 7.08 1.82 4.41
CA ALA A 128 7.73 2.62 3.38
C ALA A 128 8.42 1.75 2.33
N ALA A 129 9.04 0.63 2.74
CA ALA A 129 9.77 -0.23 1.82
C ALA A 129 8.78 -1.01 0.95
N GLY A 130 7.68 -1.43 1.55
CA GLY A 130 6.53 -1.97 0.85
C GLY A 130 5.92 -1.01 -0.16
N LEU A 131 5.68 0.24 0.23
CA LEU A 131 5.14 1.28 -0.64
C LEU A 131 6.09 1.56 -1.81
N ASN A 132 7.39 1.67 -1.55
CA ASN A 132 8.41 1.84 -2.60
C ASN A 132 8.40 0.65 -3.59
N ALA A 133 8.28 -0.58 -3.09
CA ALA A 133 8.16 -1.78 -3.91
C ALA A 133 6.81 -1.89 -4.66
N LEU A 134 5.73 -1.27 -4.19
CA LEU A 134 4.50 -1.13 -4.98
C LEU A 134 4.68 -0.10 -6.10
N TRP A 135 5.41 0.99 -5.83
CA TRP A 135 5.73 2.04 -6.81
C TRP A 135 6.60 1.56 -7.98
N SER A 136 7.34 0.45 -7.83
CA SER A 136 8.09 -0.14 -8.95
C SER A 136 7.21 -0.59 -10.11
N TRP A 137 5.91 -0.78 -9.87
CA TRP A 137 4.93 -1.21 -10.86
C TRP A 137 4.32 -0.06 -11.68
N ARG A 138 4.85 1.17 -11.55
CA ARG A 138 4.30 2.37 -12.18
C ARG A 138 4.15 2.31 -13.71
N GLU A 139 4.94 1.47 -14.38
CA GLU A 139 4.87 1.28 -15.82
C GLU A 139 3.76 0.29 -16.23
N GLN A 140 3.26 -0.53 -15.30
CA GLN A 140 2.21 -1.52 -15.55
C GLN A 140 0.87 -1.16 -14.90
N VAL A 141 0.86 -0.26 -13.91
CA VAL A 141 -0.33 0.15 -13.16
C VAL A 141 -0.75 1.55 -13.59
N PRO A 142 -2.03 1.81 -13.91
CA PRO A 142 -2.52 3.13 -14.27
C PRO A 142 -2.13 4.22 -13.24
N PRO A 143 -1.68 5.41 -13.67
CA PRO A 143 -1.25 6.48 -12.78
C PRO A 143 -2.31 6.87 -11.74
N MET A 144 -3.57 6.89 -12.14
CA MET A 144 -4.69 7.15 -11.23
C MET A 144 -4.72 6.19 -10.04
N LEU A 145 -4.39 4.90 -10.20
CA LEU A 145 -4.31 3.98 -9.07
C LEU A 145 -3.12 4.32 -8.17
N LEU A 146 -1.97 4.70 -8.72
CA LEU A 146 -0.81 5.12 -7.90
C LEU A 146 -1.12 6.36 -7.06
N GLU A 147 -1.84 7.33 -7.65
CA GLU A 147 -2.31 8.54 -6.95
C GLU A 147 -3.28 8.21 -5.81
N ARG A 148 -4.07 7.14 -5.91
CA ARG A 148 -4.96 6.70 -4.82
C ARG A 148 -4.23 5.81 -3.82
N LEU A 149 -3.20 5.08 -4.25
CA LEU A 149 -2.43 4.17 -3.40
C LEU A 149 -1.83 4.93 -2.23
N ILE A 150 -1.24 6.10 -2.49
CA ILE A 150 -0.60 6.93 -1.46
C ILE A 150 -1.56 7.32 -0.31
N LEU A 151 -2.86 7.44 -0.59
CA LEU A 151 -3.86 7.79 0.42
C LEU A 151 -4.05 6.68 1.47
N GLN A 152 -3.65 5.45 1.15
CA GLN A 152 -3.74 4.31 2.07
C GLN A 152 -2.60 4.26 3.11
N PHE A 153 -1.60 5.13 3.02
CA PHE A 153 -0.43 5.15 3.91
C PHE A 153 -0.33 6.47 4.70
N SER A 154 0.32 6.45 5.86
CA SER A 154 0.57 7.66 6.64
C SER A 154 1.56 8.61 5.96
N GLU A 155 1.58 9.88 6.35
CA GLU A 155 2.52 10.86 5.77
C GLU A 155 4.00 10.59 6.10
N PRO A 156 4.36 10.11 7.31
CA PRO A 156 5.73 9.65 7.59
C PRO A 156 6.18 8.54 6.64
N VAL A 157 5.32 7.55 6.37
CA VAL A 157 5.60 6.43 5.47
C VAL A 157 5.82 6.92 4.03
N ILE A 158 4.97 7.82 3.53
CA ILE A 158 5.18 8.41 2.20
C ILE A 158 6.52 9.12 2.14
N SER A 159 6.79 9.99 3.12
CA SER A 159 7.99 10.81 3.16
C SER A 159 9.26 9.96 3.18
N LEU A 160 9.25 8.84 3.92
CA LEU A 160 10.34 7.88 3.95
C LEU A 160 10.47 7.11 2.63
N SER A 161 9.37 6.64 2.05
CA SER A 161 9.39 5.86 0.80
C SER A 161 9.99 6.61 -0.39
N ARG A 162 9.85 7.94 -0.40
CA ARG A 162 10.40 8.84 -1.45
C ARG A 162 11.92 9.01 -1.37
N GLN A 163 12.53 8.69 -0.24
CA GLN A 163 13.99 8.79 -0.08
C GLN A 163 14.73 7.63 -0.75
N TRP A 164 14.03 6.51 -1.01
CA TRP A 164 14.62 5.34 -1.63
C TRP A 164 14.47 5.35 -3.15
N PRO A 165 15.50 4.87 -3.88
CA PRO A 165 15.41 4.71 -5.32
C PRO A 165 14.32 3.68 -5.66
N ILE A 166 13.57 3.94 -6.73
CA ILE A 166 12.56 2.98 -7.19
C ILE A 166 13.27 1.76 -7.75
N THR A 167 12.97 0.59 -7.21
CA THR A 167 13.54 -0.68 -7.64
C THR A 167 12.79 -1.26 -8.84
N GLU A 168 13.30 -2.37 -9.39
CA GLU A 168 12.54 -3.18 -10.34
C GLU A 168 11.40 -3.93 -9.61
N PRO A 169 10.26 -4.16 -10.28
CA PRO A 169 9.19 -4.97 -9.72
C PRO A 169 9.63 -6.43 -9.57
N ASP A 170 9.25 -7.05 -8.45
CA ASP A 170 9.40 -8.49 -8.19
C ASP A 170 8.01 -9.16 -8.20
N PRO A 171 7.59 -9.75 -9.33
CA PRO A 171 6.31 -10.43 -9.43
C PRO A 171 6.17 -11.59 -8.44
N ALA A 172 7.24 -12.37 -8.23
CA ALA A 172 7.18 -13.56 -7.38
C ALA A 172 6.92 -13.19 -5.92
N LEU A 173 7.61 -12.15 -5.43
CA LEU A 173 7.40 -11.60 -4.09
C LEU A 173 5.99 -11.01 -3.96
N PHE A 174 5.52 -10.24 -4.94
CA PHE A 174 4.17 -9.67 -4.93
C PHE A 174 3.09 -10.76 -4.87
N PHE A 175 3.16 -11.78 -5.74
CA PHE A 175 2.19 -12.87 -5.74
C PHE A 175 2.21 -13.67 -4.45
N LEU A 176 3.39 -13.93 -3.87
CA LEU A 176 3.45 -14.60 -2.58
C LEU A 176 2.81 -13.77 -1.47
N ALA A 177 3.05 -12.45 -1.44
CA ALA A 177 2.45 -11.55 -0.47
C ALA A 177 0.92 -11.53 -0.61
N VAL A 178 0.39 -11.50 -1.85
CA VAL A 178 -1.06 -11.65 -2.12
C VAL A 178 -1.60 -12.98 -1.58
N GLN A 179 -0.95 -14.11 -1.88
CA GLN A 179 -1.41 -15.42 -1.41
C GLN A 179 -1.38 -15.51 0.12
N HIS A 180 -0.36 -14.93 0.75
CA HIS A 180 -0.28 -14.85 2.20
C HIS A 180 -1.38 -13.97 2.80
N ALA A 181 -1.64 -12.80 2.21
CA ALA A 181 -2.68 -11.89 2.65
C ALA A 181 -4.07 -12.53 2.58
N ARG A 182 -4.38 -13.23 1.50
CA ARG A 182 -5.62 -14.00 1.34
C ARG A 182 -5.77 -15.12 2.37
N ARG A 183 -4.67 -15.78 2.73
CA ARG A 183 -4.67 -16.88 3.71
C ARG A 183 -4.82 -16.36 5.14
N TYR A 184 -4.33 -15.15 5.42
CA TYR A 184 -4.33 -14.54 6.75
C TYR A 184 -4.77 -13.07 6.68
N PRO A 185 -6.07 -12.80 6.44
CA PRO A 185 -6.57 -11.45 6.14
C PRO A 185 -6.59 -10.49 7.34
N ASN A 186 -6.57 -11.03 8.57
CA ASN A 186 -6.49 -10.27 9.82
C ASN A 186 -5.25 -10.71 10.61
N PRO A 187 -4.06 -10.35 10.16
CA PRO A 187 -2.84 -10.61 10.91
C PRO A 187 -2.81 -9.80 12.21
N ASP A 188 -2.19 -10.37 13.24
CA ASP A 188 -2.00 -9.81 14.59
C ASP A 188 -1.74 -8.30 14.67
#